data_AF-A0A523PCX3-F1
#
_entry.id   AF-A0A523PCX3-F1
#
_cell.length_a   1.000
_cell.length_b   1.000
_cell.length_c   1.000
_cell.angle_alpha   90.00
_cell.angle_beta   90.00
_cell.angle_gamma   90.00
#
_symmetry.space_group_name_H-M   'P 1'
#
loop_
_entity.id
_entity.type
_entity.pdbx_description
1 polymer ?
#
loop_
_entity_poly.entity_id
_entity_poly.type
_entity_poly.pdbx_seq_one_letter_code
_entity_poly.pdbx_strand_id
1 'polypeptide(L)'
;MKQRPRIYYTETDKALMWDRWQKGESLNAIARHFDRHHSAIQGVLIRTGGIRPPERRRSRRALTFAEREEISRGVVAGQSVRSIAASLARAPSTVSREISRNGGRQRYRANKADQAVWDRAHRPKTCKLVQNRALARVVASKLKKLWSPNQIAGWLKHRYPNDENFQVSHETIYRSLFIQARGALKKELLQHLRRTRAMRRSRHHTQKTDDHGRITNTVSISERPASVEDRAVPGHWEGDLISGTRNTHIATLVERHTRYVMLAKVDGKDSETVINALIKQAHKLPRELYKSLTWDRGSEMADHRRFTLATNIDVYFCDPQNPWQRGSNENTNGLLRQYFPKGTDLSVHTQTKLNAVARQLNERPRKTLDYETPAERFNQCVASTS
;
A
#
# COMPACT_ATOMS: atom_id res chain seq x y z
N MET A 1 36.90 2.20 -22.15
CA MET A 1 36.06 2.13 -20.93
C MET A 1 36.85 1.46 -19.81
N LYS A 2 37.15 2.16 -18.70
CA LYS A 2 37.78 1.52 -17.52
C LYS A 2 36.79 0.51 -16.92
N GLN A 3 37.07 -0.79 -17.04
CA GLN A 3 36.31 -1.83 -16.34
C GLN A 3 36.52 -1.64 -14.83
N ARG A 4 35.44 -1.34 -14.11
CA ARG A 4 35.49 -1.26 -12.64
C ARG A 4 35.52 -2.68 -12.06
N PRO A 5 36.40 -2.97 -11.10
CA PRO A 5 36.48 -4.30 -10.50
C PRO A 5 35.19 -4.64 -9.75
N ARG A 6 34.82 -5.93 -9.79
CA ARG A 6 33.67 -6.49 -9.09
C ARG A 6 33.90 -6.39 -7.59
N ILE A 7 33.04 -5.63 -6.89
CA ILE A 7 33.06 -5.57 -5.43
C ILE A 7 32.17 -6.67 -4.87
N TYR A 8 32.70 -7.40 -3.89
CA TYR A 8 31.91 -8.25 -3.01
C TYR A 8 31.61 -7.47 -1.73
N TYR A 9 30.34 -7.12 -1.54
CA TYR A 9 29.91 -6.41 -0.35
C TYR A 9 29.96 -7.31 0.87
N THR A 10 30.63 -6.84 1.91
CA THR A 10 30.64 -7.47 3.24
C THR A 10 29.26 -7.38 3.89
N GLU A 11 29.04 -8.13 4.96
CA GLU A 11 27.77 -8.03 5.71
C GLU A 11 27.61 -6.66 6.38
N THR A 12 28.71 -6.01 6.77
CA THR A 12 28.72 -4.63 7.28
C THR A 12 28.33 -3.62 6.21
N ASP A 13 28.83 -3.77 4.98
CA ASP A 13 28.42 -2.91 3.85
C ASP A 13 26.92 -3.03 3.58
N LYS A 14 26.41 -4.27 3.54
CA LYS A 14 24.98 -4.53 3.34
C LYS A 14 24.14 -3.95 4.48
N ALA A 15 24.61 -4.06 5.73
CA ALA A 15 23.94 -3.48 6.88
C ALA A 15 23.82 -1.95 6.74
N LEU A 16 24.90 -1.28 6.34
CA LEU A 16 24.92 0.17 6.09
C LEU A 16 23.97 0.58 4.96
N MET A 17 23.92 -0.19 3.86
CA MET A 17 22.95 0.03 2.78
C MET A 17 21.52 -0.01 3.30
N TRP A 18 21.20 -0.98 4.17
CA TRP A 18 19.88 -1.12 4.78
C TRP A 18 19.55 0.02 5.74
N ASP A 19 20.50 0.45 6.57
CA ASP A 19 20.32 1.56 7.50
C ASP A 19 19.95 2.85 6.75
N ARG A 20 20.71 3.19 5.70
CA ARG A 20 20.46 4.37 4.85
C ARG A 20 19.15 4.27 4.08
N TRP A 21 18.84 3.09 3.52
CA TRP A 21 17.55 2.85 2.87
C TRP A 21 16.38 3.06 3.84
N GLN A 22 16.50 2.60 5.08
CA GLN A 22 15.50 2.79 6.12
C GLN A 22 15.38 4.25 6.57
N LYS A 23 16.48 5.01 6.58
CA LYS A 23 16.45 6.47 6.80
C LYS A 23 15.78 7.25 5.66
N GLY A 24 15.53 6.60 4.52
CA GLY A 24 14.80 7.20 3.40
C GLY A 24 15.69 7.75 2.29
N GLU A 25 17.00 7.50 2.35
CA GLU A 25 17.94 7.91 1.32
C GLU A 25 17.62 7.26 -0.05
N SER A 26 17.88 8.00 -1.12
CA SER A 26 17.70 7.49 -2.49
C SER A 26 18.77 6.45 -2.84
N LEU A 27 18.47 5.57 -3.80
CA LEU A 27 19.45 4.58 -4.27
C LEU A 27 20.73 5.25 -4.81
N ASN A 28 20.61 6.41 -5.45
CA ASN A 28 21.75 7.18 -5.93
C ASN A 28 22.60 7.71 -4.77
N ALA A 29 21.98 8.23 -3.71
CA ALA A 29 22.70 8.71 -2.53
C ALA A 29 23.46 7.57 -1.84
N ILE A 30 22.80 6.42 -1.64
CA ILE A 30 23.43 5.23 -1.05
C ILE A 30 24.58 4.75 -1.95
N ALA A 31 24.39 4.72 -3.26
CA ALA A 31 25.41 4.21 -4.18
C ALA A 31 26.65 5.10 -4.25
N ARG A 32 26.50 6.43 -4.13
CA ARG A 32 27.63 7.37 -4.01
C ARG A 32 28.54 7.04 -2.83
N HIS A 33 27.98 6.59 -1.69
CA HIS A 33 28.80 6.16 -0.54
C HIS A 33 29.72 4.98 -0.83
N PHE A 34 29.41 4.16 -1.83
CA PHE A 34 30.24 3.02 -2.24
C PHE A 34 31.01 3.29 -3.54
N ASP A 35 31.02 4.53 -4.05
CA ASP A 35 31.46 4.88 -5.42
C ASP A 35 30.89 3.89 -6.45
N ARG A 36 29.57 3.69 -6.43
CA ARG A 36 28.88 2.80 -7.36
C ARG A 36 27.64 3.46 -7.94
N HIS A 37 27.16 2.84 -9.02
CA HIS A 37 25.89 3.19 -9.61
C HIS A 37 24.72 2.56 -8.83
N HIS A 38 23.54 3.19 -8.87
CA HIS A 38 22.38 2.78 -8.07
C HIS A 38 21.93 1.34 -8.31
N SER A 39 22.20 0.78 -9.49
CA SER A 39 21.88 -0.61 -9.85
C SER A 39 22.55 -1.62 -8.92
N ALA A 40 23.74 -1.33 -8.40
CA ALA A 40 24.45 -2.20 -7.46
C ALA A 40 23.69 -2.32 -6.12
N ILE A 41 23.24 -1.19 -5.57
CA ILE A 41 22.44 -1.14 -4.34
C ILE A 41 21.06 -1.76 -4.57
N GLN A 42 20.43 -1.44 -5.71
CA GLN A 42 19.14 -1.99 -6.08
C GLN A 42 19.18 -3.53 -6.15
N GLY A 43 20.23 -4.12 -6.71
CA GLY A 43 20.41 -5.57 -6.77
C GLY A 43 20.47 -6.25 -5.40
N VAL A 44 20.93 -5.56 -4.36
CA VAL A 44 20.90 -6.04 -2.97
C VAL A 44 19.49 -5.92 -2.38
N LEU A 45 18.88 -4.75 -2.49
CA LEU A 45 17.60 -4.45 -1.83
C LEU A 45 16.40 -5.18 -2.48
N ILE A 46 16.40 -5.35 -3.80
CA ILE A 46 15.27 -5.91 -4.53
C ILE A 46 15.06 -7.41 -4.24
N ARG A 47 16.11 -8.13 -3.83
CA ARG A 47 16.05 -9.56 -3.49
C ARG A 47 15.03 -9.85 -2.40
N THR A 48 14.86 -8.93 -1.47
CA THR A 48 13.87 -9.02 -0.39
C THR A 48 12.75 -8.00 -0.56
N GLY A 49 12.57 -7.47 -1.77
CA GLY A 49 11.50 -6.52 -2.09
C GLY A 49 11.62 -5.20 -1.35
N GLY A 50 12.84 -4.76 -0.99
CA GLY A 50 13.09 -3.53 -0.23
C GLY A 50 12.75 -3.66 1.26
N ILE A 51 12.60 -4.89 1.77
CA ILE A 51 12.33 -5.18 3.18
C ILE A 51 13.60 -5.76 3.81
N ARG A 52 14.13 -5.09 4.82
CA ARG A 52 15.34 -5.54 5.52
C ARG A 52 15.09 -6.92 6.14
N PRO A 53 15.92 -7.92 5.83
CA PRO A 53 15.86 -9.21 6.53
C PRO A 53 16.10 -9.00 8.03
N PRO A 54 15.41 -9.76 8.90
CA PRO A 54 15.72 -9.72 10.32
C PRO A 54 17.17 -10.14 10.55
N GLU A 55 17.86 -9.42 11.43
CA GLU A 55 19.19 -9.79 11.85
C GLU A 55 19.13 -11.16 12.56
N ARG A 56 19.95 -12.10 12.09
CA ARG A 56 19.98 -13.45 12.66
C ARG A 56 20.86 -13.42 13.90
N ARG A 57 20.26 -13.66 15.07
CA ARG A 57 20.99 -13.75 16.35
C ARG A 57 20.89 -15.16 16.90
N ARG A 58 22.02 -15.67 17.41
CA ARG A 58 22.02 -16.93 18.16
C ARG A 58 21.43 -16.72 19.55
N SER A 59 20.71 -17.72 20.04
CA SER A 59 20.34 -17.74 21.45
C SER A 59 21.61 -17.83 22.30
N ARG A 60 21.66 -17.15 23.45
CA ARG A 60 22.75 -17.29 24.43
C ARG A 60 22.95 -18.72 24.92
N ARG A 61 21.91 -19.56 24.82
CA ARG A 61 21.93 -20.99 25.20
C ARG A 61 22.42 -21.91 24.08
N ALA A 62 22.63 -21.39 22.86
CA ALA A 62 23.12 -22.19 21.76
C ALA A 62 24.63 -22.44 21.90
N LEU A 63 25.09 -23.63 21.49
CA LEU A 63 26.52 -23.90 21.37
C LEU A 63 27.16 -22.88 20.40
N THR A 64 28.32 -22.38 20.77
CA THR A 64 29.21 -21.55 19.97
C THR A 64 29.93 -22.41 18.93
N PHE A 65 30.60 -21.75 17.98
CA PHE A 65 31.44 -22.49 17.03
C PHE A 65 32.61 -23.19 17.75
N ALA A 66 33.25 -22.52 18.71
CA ALA A 66 34.33 -23.10 19.51
C ALA A 66 33.88 -24.35 20.28
N GLU A 67 32.70 -24.31 20.93
CA GLU A 67 32.15 -25.50 21.58
C GLU A 67 31.85 -26.63 20.58
N ARG A 68 31.42 -26.30 19.35
CA ARG A 68 31.20 -27.32 18.31
C ARG A 68 32.51 -27.94 17.82
N GLU A 69 33.58 -27.17 17.71
CA GLU A 69 34.94 -27.64 17.39
C GLU A 69 35.42 -28.63 18.45
N GLU A 70 35.26 -28.31 19.73
CA GLU A 70 35.60 -29.21 20.83
C GLU A 70 34.76 -30.49 20.84
N ILE A 71 33.46 -30.41 20.54
CA ILE A 71 32.64 -31.61 20.31
C ILE A 71 33.21 -32.44 19.16
N SER A 72 33.65 -31.80 18.07
CA SER A 72 34.20 -32.49 16.90
C SER A 72 35.49 -33.23 17.23
N ARG A 73 36.39 -32.60 17.99
CA ARG A 73 37.64 -33.19 18.47
C ARG A 73 37.38 -34.35 19.43
N GLY A 74 36.52 -34.15 20.41
CA GLY A 74 36.16 -35.19 21.40
C GLY A 74 35.50 -36.42 20.75
N VAL A 75 34.68 -36.22 19.73
CA VAL A 75 34.08 -37.33 18.96
C VAL A 75 35.15 -38.16 18.24
N VAL A 76 36.13 -37.50 17.59
CA VAL A 76 37.24 -38.18 16.90
C VAL A 76 38.17 -38.89 17.88
N ALA A 77 38.44 -38.28 19.04
CA ALA A 77 39.24 -38.87 20.11
C ALA A 77 38.52 -40.00 20.89
N GLY A 78 37.33 -40.43 20.45
CA GLY A 78 36.60 -41.53 21.08
C GLY A 78 35.95 -41.18 22.44
N GLN A 79 35.95 -39.91 22.86
CA GLN A 79 35.43 -39.50 24.16
C GLN A 79 33.91 -39.71 24.28
N SER A 80 33.47 -40.06 25.50
CA SER A 80 32.04 -40.21 25.80
C SER A 80 31.32 -38.86 25.76
N VAL A 81 30.02 -38.87 25.46
CA VAL A 81 29.19 -37.65 25.46
C VAL A 81 29.24 -36.93 26.80
N ARG A 82 29.30 -37.68 27.92
CA ARG A 82 29.38 -37.11 29.27
C ARG A 82 30.71 -36.39 29.51
N SER A 83 31.82 -36.97 29.04
CA SER A 83 33.15 -36.35 29.12
C SER A 83 33.23 -35.05 28.32
N ILE A 84 32.76 -35.06 27.07
CA ILE A 84 32.70 -33.87 26.21
C ILE A 84 31.80 -32.79 26.83
N ALA A 85 30.66 -33.19 27.41
CA ALA A 85 29.75 -32.24 28.02
C ALA A 85 30.32 -31.59 29.30
N ALA A 86 31.06 -32.37 30.10
CA ALA A 86 31.74 -31.87 31.30
C ALA A 86 32.81 -30.83 30.94
N SER A 87 33.65 -31.08 29.93
CA SER A 87 34.70 -30.13 29.51
C SER A 87 34.13 -28.81 28.99
N LEU A 88 32.93 -28.83 28.42
CA LEU A 88 32.23 -27.64 27.92
C LEU A 88 31.31 -26.98 28.94
N ALA A 89 31.22 -27.50 30.16
CA ALA A 89 30.23 -27.09 31.16
C ALA A 89 28.79 -27.07 30.59
N ARG A 90 28.43 -28.09 29.81
CA ARG A 90 27.10 -28.25 29.20
C ARG A 90 26.41 -29.52 29.70
N ALA A 91 25.08 -29.54 29.58
CA ALA A 91 24.31 -30.76 29.83
C ALA A 91 24.67 -31.84 28.79
N PRO A 92 24.87 -33.13 29.18
CA PRO A 92 25.11 -34.22 28.25
C PRO A 92 24.05 -34.36 27.16
N SER A 93 22.79 -34.03 27.49
CA SER A 93 21.69 -34.05 26.53
C SER A 93 21.84 -33.00 25.41
N THR A 94 22.54 -31.89 25.66
CA THR A 94 22.85 -30.87 24.63
C THR A 94 23.84 -31.42 23.61
N VAL A 95 24.94 -32.00 24.08
CA VAL A 95 25.97 -32.60 23.22
C VAL A 95 25.41 -33.80 22.45
N SER A 96 24.65 -34.66 23.11
CA SER A 96 23.99 -35.81 22.47
C SER A 96 23.07 -35.38 21.31
N ARG A 97 22.16 -34.43 21.57
CA ARG A 97 21.23 -33.92 20.53
C ARG A 97 21.98 -33.21 19.40
N GLU A 98 23.05 -32.49 19.70
CA GLU A 98 23.87 -31.83 18.67
C GLU A 98 24.55 -32.85 17.76
N ILE A 99 25.18 -33.88 18.31
CA ILE A 99 25.82 -34.94 17.53
C ILE A 99 24.78 -35.68 16.69
N SER A 100 23.69 -36.13 17.31
CA SER A 100 22.62 -36.91 16.65
C SER A 100 22.01 -36.14 15.47
N ARG A 101 21.63 -34.86 15.69
CA ARG A 101 21.00 -34.02 14.66
C ARG A 101 21.91 -33.72 13.47
N ASN A 102 23.24 -33.77 13.64
CA ASN A 102 24.21 -33.42 12.61
C ASN A 102 24.97 -34.65 12.08
N GLY A 103 24.27 -35.80 11.98
CA GLY A 103 24.78 -37.00 11.29
C GLY A 103 25.41 -38.06 12.19
N GLY A 104 25.31 -37.92 13.51
CA GLY A 104 25.87 -38.87 14.47
C GLY A 104 27.39 -38.77 14.58
N ARG A 105 27.98 -39.59 15.46
CA ARG A 105 29.42 -39.54 15.78
C ARG A 105 30.31 -39.71 14.55
N GLN A 106 29.92 -40.56 13.61
CA GLN A 106 30.73 -40.84 12.42
C GLN A 106 30.84 -39.65 11.45
N ARG A 107 29.76 -38.85 11.32
CA ARG A 107 29.68 -37.78 10.32
C ARG A 107 29.72 -36.37 10.91
N TYR A 108 29.74 -36.25 12.24
CA TYR A 108 29.74 -34.96 12.91
C TYR A 108 30.97 -34.13 12.51
N ARG A 109 30.73 -32.89 12.07
CA ARG A 109 31.75 -31.89 11.76
C ARG A 109 31.26 -30.54 12.25
N ALA A 110 32.09 -29.84 13.03
CA ALA A 110 31.74 -28.57 13.64
C ALA A 110 31.27 -27.51 12.62
N ASN A 111 32.02 -27.29 11.54
CA ASN A 111 31.67 -26.34 10.48
C ASN A 111 30.29 -26.65 9.84
N LYS A 112 30.04 -27.91 9.46
CA LYS A 112 28.74 -28.31 8.89
C LYS A 112 27.59 -28.15 9.89
N ALA A 113 27.81 -28.51 11.15
CA ALA A 113 26.82 -28.35 12.21
C ALA A 113 26.50 -26.87 12.47
N ASP A 114 27.53 -26.02 12.48
CA ASP A 114 27.41 -24.57 12.69
C ASP A 114 26.67 -23.89 11.52
N GLN A 115 27.00 -24.23 10.27
CA GLN A 115 26.28 -23.77 9.09
C GLN A 115 24.81 -24.22 9.11
N ALA A 116 24.55 -25.50 9.44
CA ALA A 116 23.19 -26.03 9.52
C ALA A 116 22.34 -25.33 10.59
N VAL A 117 22.95 -24.82 11.67
CA VAL A 117 22.23 -23.98 12.65
C VAL A 117 21.79 -22.66 12.05
N TRP A 118 22.66 -21.98 11.30
CA TRP A 118 22.28 -20.75 10.59
C TRP A 118 21.21 -20.99 9.53
N ASP A 119 21.28 -22.12 8.82
CA ASP A 119 20.30 -22.49 7.81
C ASP A 119 18.93 -22.74 8.45
N ARG A 120 18.89 -23.53 9.54
CA ARG A 120 17.66 -23.78 10.32
C ARG A 120 17.11 -22.51 10.97
N ALA A 121 17.97 -21.56 11.36
CA ALA A 121 17.55 -20.29 11.95
C ALA A 121 16.73 -19.43 10.96
N HIS A 122 16.80 -19.68 9.65
CA HIS A 122 15.91 -19.03 8.69
C HIS A 122 14.43 -19.31 8.95
N ARG A 123 14.10 -20.48 9.54
CA ARG A 123 12.73 -20.92 9.88
C ARG A 123 11.69 -20.49 8.81
N PRO A 124 11.87 -20.90 7.54
CA PRO A 124 11.00 -20.44 6.47
C PRO A 124 9.57 -20.90 6.76
N LYS A 125 8.66 -19.94 6.96
CA LYS A 125 7.23 -20.21 7.03
C LYS A 125 6.64 -20.15 5.64
N THR A 126 5.95 -21.22 5.23
CA THR A 126 5.22 -21.22 3.96
C THR A 126 4.19 -20.09 3.98
N CYS A 127 4.15 -19.31 2.90
CA CYS A 127 3.23 -18.20 2.80
C CYS A 127 1.79 -18.72 2.64
N LYS A 128 0.84 -18.16 3.40
CA LYS A 128 -0.59 -18.55 3.35
C LYS A 128 -1.17 -18.53 1.93
N LEU A 129 -0.78 -17.56 1.09
CA LEU A 129 -1.23 -17.47 -0.31
C LEU A 129 -0.66 -18.56 -1.22
N VAL A 130 0.45 -19.20 -0.82
CA VAL A 130 0.99 -20.37 -1.52
C VAL A 130 0.19 -21.61 -1.13
N GLN A 131 -0.10 -21.77 0.16
CA GLN A 131 -0.89 -22.89 0.69
C GLN A 131 -2.34 -22.84 0.22
N ASN A 132 -2.96 -21.66 0.24
CA ASN A 132 -4.33 -21.45 -0.20
C ASN A 132 -4.37 -20.72 -1.56
N ARG A 133 -4.36 -21.49 -2.64
CA ARG A 133 -4.43 -20.95 -4.01
C ARG A 133 -5.79 -20.32 -4.35
N ALA A 134 -6.87 -20.74 -3.70
CA ALA A 134 -8.17 -20.11 -3.87
C ALA A 134 -8.16 -18.67 -3.35
N LEU A 135 -7.64 -18.45 -2.15
CA LEU A 135 -7.43 -17.10 -1.60
C LEU A 135 -6.50 -16.27 -2.50
N ALA A 136 -5.41 -16.84 -3.00
CA ALA A 136 -4.51 -16.13 -3.91
C ALA A 136 -5.21 -15.68 -5.21
N ARG A 137 -6.09 -16.51 -5.79
CA ARG A 137 -6.91 -16.15 -6.94
C ARG A 137 -7.86 -14.99 -6.63
N VAL A 138 -8.52 -15.01 -5.46
CA VAL A 138 -9.39 -13.92 -5.02
C VAL A 138 -8.60 -12.62 -4.85
N VAL A 139 -7.46 -12.65 -4.15
CA VAL A 139 -6.58 -11.50 -3.99
C VAL A 139 -6.13 -10.95 -5.36
N ALA A 140 -5.71 -11.81 -6.28
CA ALA A 140 -5.29 -11.41 -7.61
C ALA A 140 -6.43 -10.76 -8.42
N SER A 141 -7.64 -11.33 -8.34
CA SER A 141 -8.83 -10.78 -9.01
C SER A 141 -9.18 -9.39 -8.48
N LYS A 142 -9.14 -9.18 -7.15
CA LYS A 142 -9.40 -7.87 -6.55
C LYS A 142 -8.29 -6.85 -6.86
N LEU A 143 -7.03 -7.28 -6.91
CA LEU A 143 -5.92 -6.43 -7.37
C LEU A 143 -6.15 -5.96 -8.81
N LYS A 144 -6.58 -6.83 -9.72
CA LYS A 144 -6.92 -6.45 -11.11
C LYS A 144 -8.06 -5.42 -11.19
N LYS A 145 -8.96 -5.41 -10.20
CA LYS A 145 -9.99 -4.35 -10.03
C LYS A 145 -9.44 -3.05 -9.40
N LEU A 146 -8.12 -2.91 -9.31
CA LEU A 146 -7.38 -1.77 -8.73
C LEU A 146 -7.68 -1.56 -7.23
N TRP A 147 -8.06 -2.61 -6.51
CA TRP A 147 -8.19 -2.55 -5.06
C TRP A 147 -6.81 -2.57 -4.41
N SER A 148 -6.61 -1.73 -3.39
CA SER A 148 -5.37 -1.77 -2.62
C SER A 148 -5.30 -3.02 -1.73
N PRO A 149 -4.10 -3.53 -1.40
CA PRO A 149 -3.95 -4.62 -0.44
C PRO A 149 -4.66 -4.42 0.90
N ASN A 150 -4.76 -3.18 1.38
CA ASN A 150 -5.50 -2.84 2.60
C ASN A 150 -7.01 -3.06 2.43
N GLN A 151 -7.57 -2.57 1.33
CA GLN A 151 -8.98 -2.77 0.98
C GLN A 151 -9.34 -4.25 0.83
N ILE A 152 -8.46 -5.02 0.18
CA ILE A 152 -8.66 -6.47 0.01
C ILE A 152 -8.67 -7.18 1.36
N ALA A 153 -7.69 -6.89 2.23
CA ALA A 153 -7.60 -7.52 3.55
C ALA A 153 -8.82 -7.22 4.42
N GLY A 154 -9.27 -5.96 4.47
CA GLY A 154 -10.46 -5.60 5.24
C GLY A 154 -11.75 -6.17 4.65
N TRP A 155 -11.92 -6.13 3.33
CA TRP A 155 -13.07 -6.75 2.66
C TRP A 155 -13.13 -8.27 2.88
N LEU A 156 -12.00 -8.96 2.85
CA LEU A 156 -11.96 -10.39 3.14
C LEU A 156 -12.45 -10.71 4.56
N LYS A 157 -12.05 -9.89 5.55
CA LYS A 157 -12.52 -10.04 6.94
C LYS A 157 -14.03 -9.80 7.05
N HIS A 158 -14.56 -8.80 6.35
CA HIS A 158 -15.99 -8.49 6.37
C HIS A 158 -16.82 -9.54 5.61
N ARG A 159 -16.33 -10.00 4.45
CA ARG A 159 -17.05 -10.97 3.59
C ARG A 159 -17.01 -12.41 4.13
N TYR A 160 -15.98 -12.75 4.90
CA TYR A 160 -15.72 -14.08 5.45
C TYR A 160 -15.31 -13.98 6.93
N PRO A 161 -16.21 -13.51 7.83
CA PRO A 161 -15.86 -13.24 9.22
C PRO A 161 -15.40 -14.49 9.98
N ASN A 162 -16.02 -15.64 9.69
CA ASN A 162 -15.80 -16.91 10.39
C ASN A 162 -14.89 -17.89 9.63
N ASP A 163 -14.35 -17.51 8.47
CA ASP A 163 -13.45 -18.37 7.71
C ASP A 163 -12.01 -17.84 7.77
N GLU A 164 -11.24 -18.39 8.70
CA GLU A 164 -9.84 -18.05 8.86
C GLU A 164 -9.04 -18.29 7.59
N ASN A 165 -9.43 -19.23 6.71
CA ASN A 165 -8.69 -19.50 5.48
C ASN A 165 -8.68 -18.32 4.51
N PHE A 166 -9.67 -17.42 4.62
CA PHE A 166 -9.76 -16.20 3.82
C PHE A 166 -9.20 -14.96 4.52
N GLN A 167 -8.72 -15.07 5.76
CA GLN A 167 -8.07 -13.97 6.46
C GLN A 167 -6.59 -13.85 6.07
N VAL A 168 -6.21 -12.70 5.50
CA VAL A 168 -4.82 -12.38 5.17
C VAL A 168 -4.52 -10.91 5.44
N SER A 169 -3.38 -10.63 6.07
CA SER A 169 -2.96 -9.25 6.30
C SER A 169 -2.54 -8.58 5.00
N HIS A 170 -2.81 -7.28 4.87
CA HIS A 170 -2.36 -6.48 3.74
C HIS A 170 -0.83 -6.52 3.58
N GLU A 171 -0.09 -6.64 4.70
CA GLU A 171 1.36 -6.84 4.70
C GLU A 171 1.76 -8.15 4.02
N THR A 172 1.01 -9.23 4.24
CA THR A 172 1.27 -10.51 3.55
C THR A 172 1.06 -10.39 2.05
N ILE A 173 0.04 -9.64 1.61
CA ILE A 173 -0.20 -9.35 0.20
C ILE A 173 0.96 -8.52 -0.38
N TYR A 174 1.39 -7.43 0.28
CA TYR A 174 2.53 -6.63 -0.16
C TYR A 174 3.83 -7.44 -0.25
N ARG A 175 4.16 -8.22 0.78
CA ARG A 175 5.35 -9.08 0.77
C ARG A 175 5.30 -10.11 -0.36
N SER A 176 4.12 -10.63 -0.68
CA SER A 176 3.93 -11.59 -1.78
C SER A 176 4.08 -10.96 -3.16
N LEU A 177 3.76 -9.67 -3.30
CA LEU A 177 3.99 -8.90 -4.52
C LEU A 177 5.47 -8.49 -4.68
N PHE A 178 6.11 -8.01 -3.60
CA PHE A 178 7.50 -7.52 -3.67
C PHE A 178 8.56 -8.62 -3.62
N ILE A 179 8.26 -9.77 -3.00
CA ILE A 179 9.20 -10.89 -2.87
C ILE A 179 8.75 -12.02 -3.79
N GLN A 180 9.15 -11.95 -5.06
CA GLN A 180 8.76 -12.92 -6.08
C GLN A 180 9.18 -14.36 -5.76
N ALA A 181 10.27 -14.55 -5.02
CA ALA A 181 10.72 -15.86 -4.53
C ALA A 181 9.67 -16.59 -3.66
N ARG A 182 8.62 -15.91 -3.20
CA ARG A 182 7.49 -16.54 -2.50
C ARG A 182 6.58 -17.36 -3.42
N GLY A 183 6.56 -17.11 -4.74
CA GLY A 183 5.72 -17.86 -5.68
C GLY A 183 4.20 -17.76 -5.43
N ALA A 184 3.75 -16.74 -4.71
CA ALA A 184 2.37 -16.60 -4.27
C ALA A 184 1.48 -15.84 -5.27
N LEU A 185 2.02 -14.76 -5.86
CA LEU A 185 1.32 -13.83 -6.76
C LEU A 185 2.23 -13.49 -7.95
N LYS A 186 1.65 -13.32 -9.14
CA LYS A 186 2.39 -12.93 -10.35
C LYS A 186 2.95 -11.50 -10.23
N LYS A 187 4.17 -11.28 -10.74
CA LYS A 187 4.85 -9.96 -10.74
C LYS A 187 4.02 -8.86 -11.42
N GLU A 188 3.33 -9.19 -12.51
CA GLU A 188 2.48 -8.27 -13.28
C GLU A 188 1.43 -7.58 -12.41
N LEU A 189 0.98 -8.20 -11.32
CA LEU A 189 -0.02 -7.61 -10.44
C LEU A 189 0.45 -6.31 -9.75
N LEU A 190 1.75 -6.03 -9.74
CA LEU A 190 2.31 -4.76 -9.26
C LEU A 190 1.79 -3.55 -10.06
N GLN A 191 1.46 -3.72 -11.35
CA GLN A 191 0.96 -2.63 -12.19
C GLN A 191 -0.40 -2.09 -11.74
N HIS A 192 -1.16 -2.89 -10.99
CA HIS A 192 -2.48 -2.53 -10.49
C HIS A 192 -2.42 -1.76 -9.16
N LEU A 193 -1.24 -1.65 -8.54
CA LEU A 193 -1.07 -0.82 -7.36
C LEU A 193 -1.05 0.66 -7.74
N ARG A 194 -1.68 1.50 -6.91
CA ARG A 194 -1.68 2.98 -7.06
C ARG A 194 -0.29 3.58 -7.20
N ARG A 195 0.69 2.97 -6.54
CA ARG A 195 2.10 3.36 -6.61
C ARG A 195 2.83 2.21 -7.28
N THR A 196 3.24 2.42 -8.53
CA THR A 196 3.97 1.48 -9.39
C THR A 196 5.43 1.35 -8.93
N ARG A 197 5.63 0.79 -7.74
CA ARG A 197 6.96 0.58 -7.15
C ARG A 197 7.34 -0.89 -7.25
N ALA A 198 8.55 -1.17 -7.72
CA ALA A 198 9.08 -2.53 -7.79
C ALA A 198 9.47 -3.11 -6.41
N MET A 199 9.71 -2.25 -5.43
CA MET A 199 10.08 -2.62 -4.06
C MET A 199 9.57 -1.61 -3.03
N ARG A 200 9.48 -2.05 -1.77
CA ARG A 200 9.05 -1.19 -0.66
C ARG A 200 10.09 -0.10 -0.39
N ARG A 201 9.63 1.15 -0.34
CA ARG A 201 10.44 2.29 0.14
C ARG A 201 10.23 2.49 1.64
N SER A 202 11.21 3.11 2.29
CA SER A 202 11.05 3.57 3.67
C SER A 202 9.86 4.51 3.83
N ARG A 203 9.28 4.51 5.04
CA ARG A 203 8.27 5.49 5.44
C ARG A 203 8.83 6.91 5.55
N HIS A 204 10.14 7.03 5.81
CA HIS A 204 10.87 8.29 5.89
C HIS A 204 11.34 8.79 4.52
N HIS A 205 11.20 7.97 3.46
CA HIS A 205 11.53 8.39 2.11
C HIS A 205 10.50 9.41 1.62
N THR A 206 10.93 10.66 1.48
CA THR A 206 10.20 11.72 0.79
C THR A 206 10.76 11.92 -0.63
N GLN A 207 9.89 12.21 -1.59
CA GLN A 207 10.33 12.74 -2.91
C GLN A 207 10.46 14.27 -2.87
N LYS A 208 10.02 14.91 -1.79
CA LYS A 208 10.22 16.34 -1.56
C LYS A 208 11.71 16.54 -1.25
N THR A 209 12.42 17.20 -2.15
CA THR A 209 13.70 17.84 -1.88
C THR A 209 13.47 19.02 -0.95
N ASP A 210 14.52 19.51 -0.27
CA ASP A 210 14.44 20.74 0.52
C ASP A 210 14.04 21.98 -0.32
N ASP A 211 14.14 21.86 -1.66
CA ASP A 211 13.77 22.90 -2.64
C ASP A 211 12.26 22.97 -2.95
N HIS A 212 11.44 22.06 -2.43
CA HIS A 212 9.99 22.22 -2.50
C HIS A 212 9.53 23.05 -1.31
N GLY A 213 9.34 24.35 -1.57
CA GLY A 213 8.88 25.37 -0.61
C GLY A 213 8.01 24.79 0.49
N ARG A 214 8.50 24.88 1.73
CA ARG A 214 7.66 24.75 2.92
C ARG A 214 6.52 25.74 2.75
N ILE A 215 5.27 25.26 2.77
CA ILE A 215 4.12 26.15 2.94
C ILE A 215 4.29 26.75 4.34
N THR A 216 4.75 27.99 4.40
CA THR A 216 4.78 28.82 5.60
C THR A 216 3.36 29.36 5.84
N ASN A 217 2.95 29.40 7.11
CA ASN A 217 1.62 29.77 7.63
C ASN A 217 0.53 28.69 7.55
N THR A 218 0.73 27.58 8.26
CA THR A 218 -0.39 26.73 8.71
C THR A 218 -1.19 27.43 9.79
N VAL A 219 -2.44 27.78 9.49
CA VAL A 219 -3.44 28.31 10.45
C VAL A 219 -4.29 27.16 11.01
N SER A 220 -4.64 27.27 12.29
CA SER A 220 -5.32 26.27 13.14
C SER A 220 -6.85 26.15 12.87
N ILE A 221 -7.45 25.09 13.43
CA ILE A 221 -8.78 24.48 13.15
C ILE A 221 -10.03 25.20 13.70
N SER A 222 -9.90 26.36 14.34
CA SER A 222 -10.99 26.95 15.14
C SER A 222 -11.84 27.94 14.33
N GLU A 223 -12.90 27.48 13.65
CA GLU A 223 -14.11 28.27 13.25
C GLU A 223 -15.12 27.43 12.43
N ARG A 224 -15.54 26.25 12.93
CA ARG A 224 -16.51 25.40 12.22
C ARG A 224 -17.77 25.12 13.05
N PRO A 225 -18.97 25.14 12.43
CA PRO A 225 -20.16 24.53 13.00
C PRO A 225 -20.03 22.99 13.04
N ALA A 226 -20.33 22.38 14.19
CA ALA A 226 -20.15 20.95 14.45
C ALA A 226 -20.92 20.01 13.49
N SER A 227 -22.04 20.46 12.94
CA SER A 227 -22.91 19.66 12.05
C SER A 227 -22.30 19.34 10.68
N VAL A 228 -21.34 20.15 10.19
CA VAL A 228 -20.73 19.99 8.86
C VAL A 228 -19.41 19.19 8.90
N GLU A 229 -18.79 19.06 10.06
CA GLU A 229 -17.63 18.18 10.33
C GLU A 229 -18.01 16.70 10.26
N ASP A 230 -19.19 16.37 10.78
CA ASP A 230 -19.49 15.01 11.21
C ASP A 230 -19.72 14.04 10.03
N ARG A 231 -19.90 14.57 8.81
CA ARG A 231 -20.18 13.77 7.60
C ARG A 231 -21.31 12.75 7.83
N ALA A 232 -22.15 13.00 8.82
CA ALA A 232 -23.07 12.03 9.40
C ALA A 232 -24.40 12.00 8.63
N VAL A 233 -24.73 13.10 7.95
CA VAL A 233 -25.96 13.26 7.19
C VAL A 233 -25.69 13.03 5.70
N PRO A 234 -26.45 12.13 5.04
CA PRO A 234 -26.34 11.93 3.60
C PRO A 234 -26.93 13.12 2.83
N GLY A 235 -26.40 13.32 1.63
CA GLY A 235 -26.93 14.28 0.65
C GLY A 235 -26.13 15.57 0.51
N HIS A 236 -24.96 15.66 1.16
CA HIS A 236 -24.03 16.75 0.94
C HIS A 236 -22.92 16.30 0.00
N TRP A 237 -22.72 17.00 -1.11
CA TRP A 237 -21.80 16.60 -2.16
C TRP A 237 -20.61 17.55 -2.27
N GLU A 238 -19.41 17.01 -2.53
CA GLU A 238 -18.23 17.78 -2.92
C GLU A 238 -18.03 17.64 -4.43
N GLY A 239 -17.82 18.75 -5.12
CA GLY A 239 -17.61 18.81 -6.56
C GLY A 239 -16.23 19.33 -6.95
N ASP A 240 -15.73 18.93 -8.12
CA ASP A 240 -14.44 19.38 -8.71
C ASP A 240 -14.41 19.13 -10.22
N LEU A 241 -13.52 19.82 -10.93
CA LEU A 241 -13.15 19.50 -12.30
C LEU A 241 -11.78 18.79 -12.37
N ILE A 242 -11.80 17.59 -12.94
CA ILE A 242 -10.58 16.95 -13.44
C ILE A 242 -10.32 17.47 -14.86
N SER A 243 -9.24 18.23 -15.02
CA SER A 243 -8.75 18.62 -16.35
C SER A 243 -7.80 17.58 -16.96
N GLY A 244 -7.93 17.44 -18.28
CA GLY A 244 -7.02 16.74 -19.18
C GLY A 244 -6.31 17.69 -20.14
N THR A 245 -5.70 17.15 -21.19
CA THR A 245 -5.16 17.96 -22.29
C THR A 245 -6.28 18.46 -23.20
N ARG A 246 -5.98 19.45 -24.07
CA ARG A 246 -6.90 19.98 -25.08
C ARG A 246 -8.23 20.50 -24.49
N ASN A 247 -8.16 21.14 -23.32
CA ASN A 247 -9.33 21.73 -22.65
C ASN A 247 -10.47 20.72 -22.36
N THR A 248 -10.14 19.45 -22.16
CA THR A 248 -11.13 18.40 -21.84
C THR A 248 -11.30 18.25 -20.33
N HIS A 249 -12.53 18.03 -19.88
CA HIS A 249 -12.88 18.06 -18.46
C HIS A 249 -13.83 16.93 -18.05
N ILE A 250 -13.71 16.50 -16.81
CA ILE A 250 -14.67 15.61 -16.15
C ILE A 250 -15.07 16.27 -14.84
N ALA A 251 -16.36 16.55 -14.68
CA ALA A 251 -16.90 16.94 -13.39
C ALA A 251 -17.00 15.71 -12.48
N THR A 252 -16.50 15.85 -11.27
CA THR A 252 -16.45 14.81 -10.25
C THR A 252 -17.33 15.23 -9.09
N LEU A 253 -18.24 14.36 -8.70
CA LEU A 253 -19.18 14.58 -7.59
C LEU A 253 -19.00 13.45 -6.59
N VAL A 254 -18.75 13.80 -5.33
CA VAL A 254 -18.51 12.83 -4.25
C VAL A 254 -19.41 13.14 -3.07
N GLU A 255 -20.29 12.22 -2.72
CA GLU A 255 -21.18 12.35 -1.57
C GLU A 255 -20.39 12.17 -0.26
N ARG A 256 -20.58 13.09 0.69
CA ARG A 256 -19.71 13.24 1.87
C ARG A 256 -19.96 12.22 2.96
N HIS A 257 -21.09 11.53 3.00
CA HIS A 257 -21.35 10.48 3.98
C HIS A 257 -20.82 9.12 3.48
N THR A 258 -21.37 8.68 2.37
CA THR A 258 -21.21 7.37 1.72
C THR A 258 -19.97 7.28 0.81
N ARG A 259 -19.37 8.42 0.42
CA ARG A 259 -18.29 8.49 -0.59
C ARG A 259 -18.72 8.03 -1.97
N TYR A 260 -20.02 8.03 -2.26
CA TYR A 260 -20.54 7.66 -3.57
C TYR A 260 -20.07 8.65 -4.62
N VAL A 261 -19.54 8.14 -5.73
CA VAL A 261 -18.92 8.93 -6.79
C VAL A 261 -19.82 8.95 -8.01
N MET A 262 -20.03 10.13 -8.57
CA MET A 262 -20.60 10.34 -9.89
C MET A 262 -19.61 11.13 -10.74
N LEU A 263 -19.56 10.78 -12.02
CA LEU A 263 -18.69 11.44 -12.99
C LEU A 263 -19.56 11.94 -14.15
N ALA A 264 -19.38 13.20 -14.53
CA ALA A 264 -20.02 13.77 -15.71
C ALA A 264 -18.94 14.21 -16.71
N LYS A 265 -19.11 13.79 -17.95
CA LYS A 265 -18.33 14.33 -19.06
C LYS A 265 -18.76 15.78 -19.27
N VAL A 266 -17.79 16.67 -19.43
CA VAL A 266 -18.03 18.07 -19.72
C VAL A 266 -17.18 18.45 -20.93
N ASP A 267 -17.82 19.05 -21.93
CA ASP A 267 -17.16 19.37 -23.20
C ASP A 267 -16.35 20.68 -23.16
N GLY A 268 -16.47 21.43 -22.06
CA GLY A 268 -15.75 22.68 -21.80
C GLY A 268 -15.63 22.96 -20.29
N LYS A 269 -14.87 24.00 -19.93
CA LYS A 269 -14.77 24.50 -18.55
C LYS A 269 -15.59 25.78 -18.33
N ASP A 270 -16.32 26.22 -19.34
CA ASP A 270 -17.22 27.35 -19.24
C ASP A 270 -18.38 27.02 -18.30
N SER A 271 -18.93 28.07 -17.67
CA SER A 271 -19.92 27.87 -16.62
C SER A 271 -21.21 27.26 -17.13
N GLU A 272 -21.65 27.63 -18.32
CA GLU A 272 -22.89 27.09 -18.89
C GLU A 272 -22.83 25.57 -19.06
N THR A 273 -21.75 25.06 -19.67
CA THR A 273 -21.56 23.63 -19.94
C THR A 273 -21.43 22.83 -18.64
N VAL A 274 -20.67 23.34 -17.67
CA VAL A 274 -20.50 22.68 -16.37
C VAL A 274 -21.82 22.63 -15.62
N ILE A 275 -22.55 23.75 -15.52
CA ILE A 275 -23.84 23.81 -14.82
C ILE A 275 -24.88 22.90 -15.49
N ASN A 276 -24.97 22.89 -16.82
CA ASN A 276 -25.87 21.99 -17.55
C ASN A 276 -25.57 20.51 -17.24
N ALA A 277 -24.30 20.14 -17.19
CA ALA A 277 -23.87 18.79 -16.85
C ALA A 277 -24.24 18.44 -15.39
N LEU A 278 -24.08 19.38 -14.45
CA LEU A 278 -24.43 19.19 -13.04
C LEU A 278 -25.94 19.03 -12.84
N ILE A 279 -26.77 19.87 -13.45
CA ILE A 279 -28.24 19.76 -13.40
C ILE A 279 -28.68 18.37 -13.89
N LYS A 280 -28.11 17.91 -15.01
CA LYS A 280 -28.39 16.57 -15.55
C LYS A 280 -28.01 15.43 -14.61
N GLN A 281 -26.97 15.59 -13.79
CA GLN A 281 -26.63 14.59 -12.78
C GLN A 281 -27.54 14.67 -11.56
N ALA A 282 -27.88 15.89 -11.11
CA ALA A 282 -28.75 16.11 -9.97
C ALA A 282 -30.13 15.44 -10.16
N HIS A 283 -30.71 15.55 -11.36
CA HIS A 283 -31.99 14.92 -11.70
C HIS A 283 -31.99 13.39 -11.72
N LYS A 284 -30.83 12.73 -11.59
CA LYS A 284 -30.75 11.26 -11.50
C LYS A 284 -30.86 10.75 -10.06
N LEU A 285 -30.86 11.65 -9.09
CA LEU A 285 -30.86 11.31 -7.67
C LEU A 285 -32.19 11.74 -7.02
N PRO A 286 -32.65 11.00 -6.00
CA PRO A 286 -33.73 11.48 -5.13
C PRO A 286 -33.34 12.83 -4.51
N ARG A 287 -34.30 13.75 -4.38
CA ARG A 287 -34.07 15.12 -3.89
C ARG A 287 -33.47 15.12 -2.48
N GLU A 288 -33.89 14.16 -1.67
CA GLU A 288 -33.48 14.01 -0.28
C GLU A 288 -32.00 13.61 -0.13
N LEU A 289 -31.40 13.05 -1.19
CA LEU A 289 -30.00 12.65 -1.25
C LEU A 289 -29.13 13.63 -2.03
N TYR A 290 -29.63 14.80 -2.37
CA TYR A 290 -28.85 15.88 -2.96
C TYR A 290 -29.31 17.24 -2.39
N LYS A 291 -28.90 17.52 -1.16
CA LYS A 291 -29.26 18.72 -0.40
C LYS A 291 -28.35 19.89 -0.72
N SER A 292 -27.05 19.65 -0.82
CA SER A 292 -26.09 20.71 -1.15
C SER A 292 -24.89 20.25 -1.95
N LEU A 293 -24.26 21.20 -2.62
CA LEU A 293 -23.04 21.03 -3.39
C LEU A 293 -21.97 22.02 -2.90
N THR A 294 -20.81 21.50 -2.51
CA THR A 294 -19.62 22.31 -2.19
C THR A 294 -18.63 22.27 -3.34
N TRP A 295 -18.22 23.43 -3.85
CA TRP A 295 -17.25 23.57 -4.94
C TRP A 295 -16.13 24.55 -4.58
N ASP A 296 -15.04 24.58 -5.34
CA ASP A 296 -14.07 25.68 -5.24
C ASP A 296 -14.57 26.96 -5.92
N ARG A 297 -13.86 28.09 -5.73
CA ARG A 297 -14.22 29.39 -6.33
C ARG A 297 -13.79 29.49 -7.81
N GLY A 298 -13.89 28.39 -8.55
CA GLY A 298 -13.58 28.34 -9.97
C GLY A 298 -14.60 29.12 -10.81
N SER A 299 -14.13 29.71 -11.92
CA SER A 299 -14.97 30.46 -12.86
C SER A 299 -16.05 29.60 -13.52
N GLU A 300 -15.86 28.28 -13.56
CA GLU A 300 -16.86 27.32 -14.03
C GLU A 300 -18.16 27.32 -13.21
N MET A 301 -18.11 27.80 -11.96
CA MET A 301 -19.30 27.91 -11.10
C MET A 301 -19.88 29.33 -11.05
N ALA A 302 -19.50 30.21 -11.99
CA ALA A 302 -20.01 31.58 -12.04
C ALA A 302 -21.55 31.63 -12.07
N ASP A 303 -22.19 30.72 -12.81
CA ASP A 303 -23.65 30.62 -12.95
C ASP A 303 -24.28 29.57 -12.01
N HIS A 304 -23.70 29.35 -10.83
CA HIS A 304 -24.24 28.45 -9.80
C HIS A 304 -25.67 28.77 -9.38
N ARG A 305 -26.10 30.04 -9.48
CA ARG A 305 -27.48 30.44 -9.16
C ARG A 305 -28.49 29.73 -10.06
N ARG A 306 -28.18 29.53 -11.34
CA ARG A 306 -29.02 28.77 -12.27
C ARG A 306 -29.12 27.30 -11.87
N PHE A 307 -28.03 26.71 -11.37
CA PHE A 307 -28.07 25.35 -10.81
C PHE A 307 -29.02 25.26 -9.61
N THR A 308 -28.89 26.17 -8.65
CA THR A 308 -29.78 26.19 -7.46
C THR A 308 -31.24 26.40 -7.85
N LEU A 309 -31.54 27.33 -8.77
CA LEU A 309 -32.92 27.56 -9.24
C LEU A 309 -33.51 26.32 -9.95
N ALA A 310 -32.72 25.61 -10.76
CA ALA A 310 -33.21 24.45 -11.49
C ALA A 310 -33.41 23.20 -10.62
N THR A 311 -32.62 23.07 -9.55
CA THR A 311 -32.53 21.80 -8.78
C THR A 311 -33.01 21.92 -7.33
N ASN A 312 -33.15 23.14 -6.81
CA ASN A 312 -33.37 23.45 -5.40
C ASN A 312 -32.25 22.93 -4.48
N ILE A 313 -31.00 22.95 -4.98
CA ILE A 313 -29.80 22.49 -4.27
C ILE A 313 -28.93 23.69 -3.92
N ASP A 314 -28.58 23.82 -2.65
CA ASP A 314 -27.72 24.91 -2.19
C ASP A 314 -26.27 24.70 -2.62
N VAL A 315 -25.66 25.75 -3.19
CA VAL A 315 -24.25 25.74 -3.59
C VAL A 315 -23.42 26.54 -2.60
N TYR A 316 -22.38 25.91 -2.06
CA TYR A 316 -21.41 26.51 -1.15
C TYR A 316 -20.02 26.53 -1.78
N PHE A 317 -19.27 27.59 -1.52
CA PHE A 317 -17.91 27.76 -2.03
C PHE A 317 -16.88 27.63 -0.94
N CYS A 318 -15.79 26.90 -1.22
CA CYS A 318 -14.63 26.85 -0.35
C CYS A 318 -13.93 28.20 -0.26
N ASP A 319 -13.25 28.41 0.85
CA ASP A 319 -12.42 29.60 1.06
C ASP A 319 -11.12 29.50 0.23
N PRO A 320 -10.57 30.64 -0.22
CA PRO A 320 -9.30 30.66 -0.91
C PRO A 320 -8.21 30.01 -0.05
N GLN A 321 -7.32 29.23 -0.69
CA GLN A 321 -6.21 28.55 -0.04
C GLN A 321 -6.58 27.48 1.00
N ASN A 322 -7.85 27.05 1.06
CA ASN A 322 -8.32 26.03 2.01
C ASN A 322 -8.75 24.71 1.34
N PRO A 323 -7.87 24.04 0.57
CA PRO A 323 -8.24 22.85 -0.23
C PRO A 323 -8.73 21.66 0.61
N TRP A 324 -8.36 21.60 1.89
CA TRP A 324 -8.80 20.53 2.80
C TRP A 324 -10.32 20.55 3.07
N GLN A 325 -11.02 21.65 2.78
CA GLN A 325 -12.48 21.73 2.84
C GLN A 325 -13.16 20.74 1.86
N ARG A 326 -12.44 20.24 0.84
CA ARG A 326 -12.90 19.19 -0.10
C ARG A 326 -12.05 17.92 -0.06
N GLY A 327 -11.65 17.51 1.14
CA GLY A 327 -10.76 16.36 1.33
C GLY A 327 -11.32 15.02 0.77
N SER A 328 -12.64 14.88 0.62
CA SER A 328 -13.24 13.67 0.02
C SER A 328 -13.01 13.63 -1.48
N ASN A 329 -13.20 14.78 -2.12
CA ASN A 329 -13.00 14.90 -3.56
C ASN A 329 -11.51 14.83 -3.93
N GLU A 330 -10.62 15.49 -3.19
CA GLU A 330 -9.17 15.40 -3.45
C GLU A 330 -8.65 13.93 -3.42
N ASN A 331 -9.06 13.16 -2.41
CA ASN A 331 -8.72 11.74 -2.32
C ASN A 331 -9.30 10.95 -3.51
N THR A 332 -10.57 11.19 -3.84
CA THR A 332 -11.26 10.51 -4.96
C THR A 332 -10.62 10.84 -6.30
N ASN A 333 -10.24 12.09 -6.54
CA ASN A 333 -9.51 12.53 -7.72
C ASN A 333 -8.16 11.82 -7.80
N GLY A 334 -7.45 11.66 -6.68
CA GLY A 334 -6.26 10.81 -6.59
C GLY A 334 -6.49 9.36 -7.04
N LEU A 335 -7.67 8.78 -6.82
CA LEU A 335 -8.03 7.44 -7.31
C LEU A 335 -8.39 7.43 -8.78
N LEU A 336 -9.13 8.44 -9.22
CA LEU A 336 -9.55 8.61 -10.61
C LEU A 336 -8.34 8.75 -11.54
N ARG A 337 -7.22 9.30 -11.06
CA ARG A 337 -5.96 9.34 -11.84
C ARG A 337 -5.37 7.98 -12.20
N GLN A 338 -5.83 6.87 -11.59
CA GLN A 338 -5.49 5.52 -12.09
C GLN A 338 -6.21 5.16 -13.40
N TYR A 339 -7.36 5.80 -13.66
CA TYR A 339 -8.19 5.60 -14.84
C TYR A 339 -7.99 6.72 -15.87
N PHE A 340 -7.76 7.94 -15.38
CA PHE A 340 -7.61 9.17 -16.16
C PHE A 340 -6.27 9.84 -15.78
N PRO A 341 -5.12 9.33 -16.26
CA PRO A 341 -3.81 9.86 -15.88
C PRO A 341 -3.69 11.36 -16.16
N LYS A 342 -2.81 12.05 -15.42
CA LYS A 342 -2.55 13.48 -15.70
C LYS A 342 -1.91 13.63 -17.08
N GLY A 343 -2.26 14.70 -17.79
CA GLY A 343 -1.68 15.00 -19.11
C GLY A 343 -2.20 14.12 -20.24
N THR A 344 -3.33 13.43 -20.06
CA THR A 344 -4.00 12.70 -21.14
C THR A 344 -5.22 13.45 -21.65
N ASP A 345 -5.61 13.16 -22.88
CA ASP A 345 -6.85 13.64 -23.49
C ASP A 345 -8.05 12.88 -22.90
N LEU A 346 -9.02 13.59 -22.33
CA LEU A 346 -10.21 12.97 -21.72
C LEU A 346 -11.36 12.83 -22.71
N SER A 347 -11.30 13.46 -23.89
CA SER A 347 -12.36 13.38 -24.91
C SER A 347 -12.61 11.95 -25.38
N VAL A 348 -11.56 11.13 -25.39
CA VAL A 348 -11.57 9.70 -25.76
C VAL A 348 -12.47 8.85 -24.85
N HIS A 349 -12.85 9.37 -23.69
CA HIS A 349 -13.75 8.69 -22.77
C HIS A 349 -15.21 9.11 -23.00
N THR A 350 -16.07 8.11 -23.15
CA THR A 350 -17.52 8.29 -23.24
C THR A 350 -18.14 8.39 -21.85
N GLN A 351 -19.33 9.00 -21.74
CA GLN A 351 -20.08 9.01 -20.47
C GLN A 351 -20.32 7.59 -19.93
N THR A 352 -20.55 6.60 -20.80
CA THR A 352 -20.68 5.19 -20.42
C THR A 352 -19.41 4.65 -19.76
N LYS A 353 -18.24 5.00 -20.30
CA LYS A 353 -16.94 4.64 -19.69
C LYS A 353 -16.78 5.29 -18.32
N LEU A 354 -17.15 6.56 -18.18
CA LEU A 354 -17.11 7.27 -16.89
C LEU A 354 -18.02 6.60 -15.87
N ASN A 355 -19.25 6.26 -16.24
CA ASN A 355 -20.19 5.54 -15.37
C ASN A 355 -19.62 4.18 -14.92
N ALA A 356 -18.97 3.45 -15.82
CA ALA A 356 -18.32 2.18 -15.47
C ALA A 356 -17.17 2.36 -14.47
N VAL A 357 -16.37 3.43 -14.60
CA VAL A 357 -15.30 3.77 -13.65
C VAL A 357 -15.88 4.19 -12.30
N ALA A 358 -16.91 5.04 -12.30
CA ALA A 358 -17.63 5.43 -11.08
C ALA A 358 -18.17 4.19 -10.36
N ARG A 359 -18.83 3.28 -11.08
CA ARG A 359 -19.32 2.01 -10.53
C ARG A 359 -18.20 1.18 -9.89
N GLN A 360 -17.05 1.04 -10.55
CA GLN A 360 -15.91 0.34 -9.95
C GLN A 360 -15.38 0.98 -8.66
N LEU A 361 -15.45 2.31 -8.55
CA LEU A 361 -15.09 3.02 -7.32
C LEU A 361 -16.16 2.91 -6.23
N ASN A 362 -17.42 2.82 -6.63
CA ASN A 362 -18.57 2.68 -5.72
C ASN A 362 -18.75 1.24 -5.23
N GLU A 363 -18.32 0.24 -5.99
CA GLU A 363 -18.22 -1.17 -5.56
C GLU A 363 -16.92 -1.48 -4.80
N ARG A 364 -16.04 -0.49 -4.62
CA ARG A 364 -14.75 -0.67 -3.97
C ARG A 364 -14.87 -0.35 -2.47
N PRO A 365 -14.51 -1.30 -1.58
CA PRO A 365 -14.66 -1.15 -0.14
C PRO A 365 -13.78 0.00 0.40
N ARG A 366 -14.30 0.73 1.39
CA ARG A 366 -13.62 1.87 2.00
C ARG A 366 -13.37 1.60 3.46
N LYS A 367 -12.12 1.77 3.89
CA LYS A 367 -11.76 1.67 5.31
C LYS A 367 -12.54 2.65 6.19
N THR A 368 -12.89 3.82 5.65
CA THR A 368 -13.70 4.85 6.35
C THR A 368 -15.17 4.46 6.51
N LEU A 369 -15.62 3.41 5.84
CA LEU A 369 -16.97 2.84 5.91
C LEU A 369 -16.90 1.40 6.43
N ASP A 370 -15.91 1.11 7.28
CA ASP A 370 -15.67 -0.23 7.83
C ASP A 370 -15.59 -1.37 6.79
N TYR A 371 -15.07 -1.03 5.61
CA TYR A 371 -14.92 -1.88 4.44
C TYR A 371 -16.22 -2.27 3.72
N GLU A 372 -17.34 -1.60 4.02
CA GLU A 372 -18.47 -1.55 3.11
C GLU A 372 -18.16 -0.72 1.87
N THR A 373 -18.93 -0.93 0.82
CA THR A 373 -18.80 -0.20 -0.44
C THR A 373 -19.68 1.05 -0.43
N PRO A 374 -19.24 2.15 -1.08
CA PRO A 374 -20.07 3.34 -1.23
C PRO A 374 -21.45 3.06 -1.84
N ALA A 375 -21.55 2.10 -2.77
CA ALA A 375 -22.82 1.69 -3.35
C ALA A 375 -23.77 1.05 -2.33
N GLU A 376 -23.27 0.15 -1.48
CA GLU A 376 -24.07 -0.46 -0.41
C GLU A 376 -24.58 0.60 0.57
N ARG A 377 -23.70 1.49 1.04
CA ARG A 377 -24.06 2.58 1.96
C ARG A 377 -25.05 3.56 1.34
N PHE A 378 -24.84 3.94 0.08
CA PHE A 378 -25.74 4.84 -0.63
C PHE A 378 -27.13 4.22 -0.82
N ASN A 379 -27.20 2.94 -1.20
CA ASN A 379 -28.47 2.24 -1.35
C ASN A 379 -29.22 2.10 -0.02
N GLN A 380 -28.52 1.91 1.10
CA GLN A 380 -29.14 1.93 2.44
C GLN A 380 -29.75 3.32 2.74
N CYS A 381 -29.06 4.41 2.41
CA CYS A 381 -29.62 5.75 2.56
C CYS A 381 -30.87 5.95 1.69
N VAL A 382 -30.83 5.55 0.42
CA VAL A 382 -32.00 5.58 -0.49
C VAL A 382 -33.18 4.83 0.11
N ALA A 383 -32.96 3.60 0.58
CA ALA A 383 -34.01 2.76 1.16
C ALA A 383 -34.57 3.32 2.48
N SER A 384 -33.79 4.10 3.24
CA SER A 384 -34.25 4.75 4.47
C SER A 384 -35.04 6.05 4.25
N THR A 385 -35.00 6.58 3.02
CA THR A 385 -35.62 7.86 2.66
C THR A 385 -36.82 7.68 1.72
N SER A 386 -36.97 6.49 1.13
CA SER A 386 -38.15 6.04 0.39
C SER A 386 -39.13 5.41 1.36
#